data_AF-A0A349BVI1-F1
#
_entry.id   AF-A0A349BVI1-F1
#
_cell.length_a   1.000
_cell.length_b   1.000
_cell.length_c   1.000
_cell.angle_alpha   90.00
_cell.angle_beta   90.00
_cell.angle_gamma   90.00
#
_symmetry.space_group_name_H-M   'P 1'
#
loop_
_entity.id
_entity.type
_entity.pdbx_description
1 polymer ?
#
loop_
_entity_poly.entity_id
_entity_poly.type
_entity_poly.pdbx_seq_one_letter_code
_entity_poly.pdbx_strand_id
1 'polypeptide(L)'
;MQLLKPILIILSFPVLLCAQQEEFKLTFNHQALPVKQLQKTGDFYIEILGFEEIEVTASQIPPKRWLINHEGKQLHLITSEDGAPNTIVNHMAFSTKDIEKVVAHLQKNKVDYWTDEGEKNT
;
A
#
# COMPACT_ATOMS: atom_id res chain seq x y z
N MET A 1 -46.87 -27.03 -42.05
CA MET A 1 -47.07 -26.77 -40.60
C MET A 1 -46.70 -28.06 -39.87
N GLN A 2 -45.78 -28.14 -38.90
CA GLN A 2 -45.21 -27.13 -38.03
C GLN A 2 -43.72 -27.44 -37.78
N LEU A 3 -42.95 -26.36 -37.87
CA LEU A 3 -41.63 -26.07 -37.31
C LEU A 3 -41.04 -27.07 -36.28
N LEU A 4 -40.45 -28.16 -36.76
CA LEU A 4 -39.40 -28.87 -36.01
C LEU A 4 -38.08 -28.13 -36.22
N LYS A 5 -37.85 -27.07 -35.44
CA LYS A 5 -36.56 -26.39 -35.22
C LYS A 5 -36.79 -25.19 -34.30
N PRO A 6 -36.82 -25.38 -32.97
CA PRO A 6 -35.93 -24.54 -32.16
C PRO A 6 -35.34 -25.22 -30.91
N ILE A 7 -35.61 -26.51 -30.65
CA ILE A 7 -35.22 -27.14 -29.37
C ILE A 7 -33.70 -27.32 -29.24
N LEU A 8 -32.97 -27.51 -30.36
CA LEU A 8 -31.51 -27.69 -30.32
C LEU A 8 -30.72 -26.38 -30.06
N ILE A 9 -31.34 -25.21 -30.21
CA ILE A 9 -30.67 -23.90 -30.03
C ILE A 9 -30.69 -23.45 -28.56
N ILE A 10 -31.56 -24.01 -27.73
CA ILE A 10 -31.70 -23.60 -26.32
C ILE A 10 -30.59 -24.21 -25.45
N LEU A 11 -30.06 -25.38 -25.83
CA LEU A 11 -28.99 -26.07 -25.10
C LEU A 11 -27.58 -25.52 -25.33
N SER A 12 -27.37 -24.66 -26.34
CA SER A 12 -26.09 -23.97 -26.56
C SER A 12 -25.98 -22.64 -25.82
N PHE A 13 -27.08 -22.12 -25.27
CA PHE A 13 -27.10 -20.83 -24.56
C PHE A 13 -26.33 -20.79 -23.22
N PRO A 14 -26.29 -21.85 -22.37
CA PRO A 14 -25.55 -21.77 -21.11
C PRO A 14 -24.02 -21.75 -21.30
N VAL A 15 -23.50 -22.20 -22.44
CA VAL A 15 -22.04 -22.21 -22.72
C VAL A 15 -21.51 -20.79 -23.01
N LEU A 16 -22.37 -19.89 -23.50
CA LEU A 16 -22.02 -18.49 -23.76
C LEU A 16 -21.99 -17.61 -22.50
N LEU A 17 -22.70 -18.00 -21.43
CA LEU A 17 -22.66 -17.31 -20.13
C LEU A 17 -21.37 -17.58 -19.33
N CYS A 18 -20.65 -18.66 -19.67
CA CYS A 18 -19.34 -18.98 -19.08
C CYS A 18 -18.17 -18.25 -19.75
N ALA A 19 -18.40 -17.50 -20.84
CA ALA A 19 -17.47 -16.49 -21.30
C ALA A 19 -17.62 -15.23 -20.43
N GLN A 20 -17.49 -15.37 -19.11
CA GLN A 20 -17.24 -14.21 -18.27
C GLN A 20 -15.91 -13.63 -18.74
N GLN A 21 -15.94 -12.39 -19.22
CA GLN A 21 -14.72 -11.62 -19.42
C GLN A 21 -14.01 -11.59 -18.06
N GLU A 22 -12.82 -12.17 -17.98
CA GLU A 22 -11.89 -11.86 -16.91
C GLU A 22 -11.62 -10.36 -16.99
N GLU A 23 -12.33 -9.57 -16.18
CA GLU A 23 -11.97 -8.18 -15.97
C GLU A 23 -10.60 -8.15 -15.31
N PHE A 24 -9.70 -7.30 -15.82
CA PHE A 24 -8.36 -7.20 -15.25
C PHE A 24 -8.48 -6.75 -13.78
N LYS A 25 -7.91 -7.55 -12.86
CA LYS A 25 -7.90 -7.25 -11.43
C LYS A 25 -6.58 -6.64 -11.03
N LEU A 26 -6.61 -5.39 -10.56
CA LEU A 26 -5.45 -4.73 -9.95
C LEU A 26 -5.55 -4.81 -8.43
N THR A 27 -4.40 -5.03 -7.79
CA THR A 27 -4.26 -4.92 -6.33
C THR A 27 -3.10 -3.99 -6.01
N PHE A 28 -3.17 -3.31 -4.88
CA PHE A 28 -2.05 -2.48 -4.44
C PHE A 28 -0.80 -3.35 -4.22
N ASN A 29 0.33 -2.94 -4.80
CA ASN A 29 1.60 -3.66 -4.73
C ASN A 29 2.63 -2.87 -3.92
N HIS A 30 2.91 -1.63 -4.34
CA HIS A 30 3.87 -0.76 -3.68
C HIS A 30 3.54 0.72 -3.89
N GLN A 31 4.12 1.58 -3.05
CA GLN A 31 4.14 3.04 -3.20
C GLN A 31 5.59 3.53 -3.22
N ALA A 32 5.91 4.48 -4.08
CA ALA A 32 7.18 5.20 -4.04
C ALA A 32 7.03 6.56 -3.36
N LEU A 33 8.00 6.92 -2.52
CA LEU A 33 8.04 8.19 -1.80
C LEU A 33 9.38 8.90 -2.06
N PRO A 34 9.37 10.12 -2.63
CA PRO A 34 10.57 10.94 -2.70
C PRO A 34 10.97 11.42 -1.30
N VAL A 35 12.25 11.30 -0.93
CA VAL A 35 12.73 11.66 0.41
C VAL A 35 14.05 12.44 0.34
N LYS A 36 14.18 13.47 1.18
CA LYS A 36 15.44 14.25 1.29
C LYS A 36 16.49 13.54 2.14
N GLN A 37 16.07 12.87 3.22
CA GLN A 37 16.94 12.22 4.20
C GLN A 37 16.72 10.71 4.18
N LEU A 38 17.22 10.02 3.14
CA LEU A 38 16.94 8.60 2.89
C LEU A 38 17.21 7.69 4.10
N GLN A 39 18.37 7.84 4.75
CA GLN A 39 18.74 7.04 5.91
C GLN A 39 17.75 7.26 7.06
N LYS A 40 17.60 8.52 7.49
CA LYS A 40 16.70 8.89 8.60
C LYS A 40 15.25 8.46 8.35
N THR A 41 14.75 8.62 7.14
CA THR A 41 13.38 8.23 6.80
C THR A 41 13.23 6.71 6.80
N GLY A 42 14.17 5.96 6.21
CA GLY A 42 14.11 4.50 6.24
C GLY A 42 14.20 3.94 7.65
N ASP A 43 15.07 4.50 8.50
CA ASP A 43 15.22 4.07 9.89
C ASP A 43 13.95 4.33 10.69
N PHE A 44 13.23 5.43 10.43
CA PHE A 44 11.91 5.66 11.03
C PHE A 44 10.92 4.54 10.68
N TYR A 45 10.81 4.14 9.41
CA TYR A 45 9.89 3.06 9.03
C TYR A 45 10.28 1.70 9.64
N ILE A 46 11.56 1.43 9.83
CA ILE A 46 12.04 0.18 10.44
C ILE A 46 11.84 0.21 11.96
N GLU A 47 12.36 1.23 12.64
CA GLU A 47 12.41 1.28 14.10
C GLU A 47 11.07 1.67 14.73
N ILE A 48 10.30 2.55 14.06
CA ILE A 48 9.03 3.05 14.59
C ILE A 48 7.85 2.23 14.06
N LEU A 49 7.81 1.94 12.76
CA LEU A 49 6.70 1.21 12.14
C LEU A 49 6.94 -0.30 12.00
N GLY A 50 8.15 -0.78 12.34
CA GLY A 50 8.46 -2.21 12.37
C GLY A 50 8.55 -2.84 10.98
N PHE A 51 8.77 -2.04 9.92
CA PHE A 51 8.92 -2.59 8.58
C PHE A 51 10.28 -3.26 8.41
N GLU A 52 10.36 -4.18 7.45
CA GLU A 52 11.61 -4.87 7.14
C GLU A 52 12.24 -4.27 5.88
N GLU A 53 13.57 -4.14 5.88
CA GLU A 53 14.30 -3.74 4.68
C GLU A 53 14.47 -4.92 3.72
N ILE A 54 14.25 -4.67 2.44
CA ILE A 54 14.38 -5.65 1.37
C ILE A 54 15.38 -5.18 0.32
N GLU A 55 15.90 -6.14 -0.46
CA GLU A 55 16.84 -5.86 -1.53
C GLU A 55 16.25 -4.91 -2.59
N VAL A 56 17.02 -3.88 -2.95
CA VAL A 56 16.68 -2.97 -4.04
C VAL A 56 17.05 -3.63 -5.37
N THR A 57 16.05 -4.01 -6.17
CA THR A 57 16.28 -4.64 -7.49
C THR A 57 16.34 -3.62 -8.64
N ALA A 58 16.09 -2.33 -8.36
CA ALA A 58 16.22 -1.24 -9.32
C ALA A 58 17.63 -0.59 -9.28
N SER A 59 17.88 0.33 -10.21
CA SER A 59 19.07 1.19 -10.16
C SER A 59 19.19 1.91 -8.81
N GLN A 60 20.40 1.96 -8.25
CA GLN A 60 20.72 2.73 -7.04
C GLN A 60 21.11 4.19 -7.32
N ILE A 61 20.84 4.69 -8.54
CA ILE A 61 21.04 6.10 -8.91
C ILE A 61 19.68 6.68 -9.33
N PRO A 62 19.08 7.62 -8.56
CA PRO A 62 19.52 8.09 -7.24
C PRO A 62 19.39 7.00 -6.16
N PRO A 63 20.04 7.12 -4.98
CA PRO A 63 19.95 6.12 -3.91
C PRO A 63 18.52 5.83 -3.46
N LYS A 64 18.26 4.56 -3.11
CA LYS A 64 16.95 4.07 -2.71
C LYS A 64 17.06 3.10 -1.54
N ARG A 65 15.96 2.99 -0.78
CA ARG A 65 15.72 1.95 0.24
C ARG A 65 14.34 1.38 0.01
N TRP A 66 14.22 0.07 0.00
CA TRP A 66 12.93 -0.60 -0.16
C TRP A 66 12.57 -1.30 1.14
N LEU A 67 11.33 -1.11 1.56
CA LEU A 67 10.80 -1.63 2.80
C LEU A 67 9.55 -2.45 2.51
N ILE A 68 9.27 -3.44 3.33
CA ILE A 68 8.05 -4.24 3.25
C ILE A 68 7.31 -4.20 4.59
N ASN A 69 5.99 -4.00 4.53
CA ASN A 69 5.14 -3.98 5.71
C ASN A 69 4.69 -5.40 6.10
N HIS A 70 3.97 -5.50 7.23
CA HIS A 70 3.41 -6.75 7.75
C HIS A 70 2.39 -7.45 6.83
N GLU A 71 1.93 -6.80 5.76
CA GLU A 71 1.02 -7.36 4.74
C GLU A 71 1.73 -7.70 3.42
N GLY A 72 3.06 -7.58 3.38
CA GLY A 72 3.85 -7.84 2.17
C GLY A 72 3.79 -6.71 1.13
N LYS A 73 3.25 -5.53 1.46
CA LYS A 73 3.22 -4.35 0.58
C LYS A 73 4.50 -3.56 0.73
N GLN A 74 5.03 -3.06 -0.39
CA GLN A 74 6.33 -2.40 -0.39
C GLN A 74 6.20 -0.88 -0.33
N LEU A 75 7.17 -0.25 0.33
CA LEU A 75 7.40 1.18 0.30
C LEU A 75 8.80 1.43 -0.27
N HIS A 76 8.86 2.16 -1.38
CA HIS A 76 10.11 2.49 -2.05
C HIS A 76 10.49 3.93 -1.71
N LEU A 77 11.49 4.10 -0.86
CA LEU A 77 12.06 5.41 -0.54
C LEU A 77 13.12 5.76 -1.60
N ILE A 78 12.98 6.92 -2.24
CA ILE A 78 13.86 7.36 -3.33
C ILE A 78 14.40 8.74 -3.00
N THR A 79 15.73 8.90 -2.99
CA THR A 79 16.33 10.21 -2.73
C THR A 79 15.89 11.24 -3.76
N SER A 80 15.37 12.38 -3.28
CA SER A 80 14.98 13.53 -4.10
C SER A 80 15.13 14.83 -3.31
N GLU A 81 15.62 15.89 -3.97
CA GLU A 81 15.75 17.23 -3.39
C GLU A 81 14.39 17.87 -3.06
N ASP A 82 13.34 17.50 -3.79
CA ASP A 82 11.98 18.00 -3.53
C ASP A 82 11.38 17.38 -2.27
N GLY A 83 11.70 16.11 -2.00
CA GLY A 83 11.08 15.31 -0.94
C GLY A 83 9.57 15.10 -1.15
N ALA A 84 8.91 14.50 -0.16
CA ALA A 84 7.46 14.42 -0.15
C ALA A 84 6.87 15.79 0.20
N PRO A 85 5.76 16.22 -0.44
CA PRO A 85 5.13 17.49 -0.07
C PRO A 85 4.71 17.45 1.39
N ASN A 86 5.19 18.43 2.18
CA ASN A 86 4.90 18.55 3.61
C ASN A 86 3.47 19.08 3.83
N THR A 87 2.48 18.22 3.60
CA THR A 87 1.05 18.54 3.75
C THR A 87 0.36 17.48 4.58
N ILE A 88 -0.66 17.88 5.35
CA ILE A 88 -1.52 16.95 6.09
C ILE A 88 -2.42 16.10 5.18
N VAL A 89 -2.56 16.51 3.91
CA VAL A 89 -3.39 15.81 2.93
C VAL A 89 -2.71 14.51 2.48
N ASN A 90 -1.39 14.52 2.40
CA ASN A 90 -0.61 13.35 2.01
C ASN A 90 -0.39 12.45 3.23
N HIS A 91 -1.20 11.42 3.38
CA HIS A 91 -1.05 10.43 4.45
C HIS A 91 -1.10 9.01 3.90
N MET A 92 -0.47 8.10 4.65
CA MET A 92 -0.64 6.65 4.49
C MET A 92 -1.33 6.14 5.74
N ALA A 93 -2.38 5.35 5.55
CA ALA A 93 -3.13 4.76 6.65
C ALA A 93 -2.66 3.33 6.90
N PHE A 94 -2.42 3.00 8.17
CA PHE A 94 -2.13 1.64 8.63
C PHE A 94 -3.17 1.26 9.68
N SER A 95 -3.57 -0.01 9.69
CA SER A 95 -4.51 -0.53 10.68
C SER A 95 -3.78 -1.37 11.73
N THR A 96 -4.29 -1.34 12.96
CA THR A 96 -3.83 -2.16 14.08
C THR A 96 -5.03 -2.67 14.86
N LYS A 97 -4.85 -3.77 15.58
CA LYS A 97 -5.86 -4.28 16.54
C LYS A 97 -5.75 -3.63 17.92
N ASP A 98 -4.67 -2.89 18.17
CA ASP A 98 -4.30 -2.35 19.47
C ASP A 98 -3.59 -1.01 19.24
N ILE A 99 -4.37 0.08 19.28
CA ILE A 99 -3.88 1.43 19.02
C ILE A 99 -3.13 1.98 20.24
N GLU A 100 -3.50 1.53 21.44
CA GLU A 100 -2.88 1.91 22.70
C GLU A 100 -1.41 1.47 22.75
N LYS A 101 -1.10 0.26 22.26
CA LYS A 101 0.30 -0.17 22.10
C LYS A 101 1.08 0.68 21.10
N VAL A 102 0.46 1.12 20.01
CA VAL A 102 1.12 2.01 19.04
C VAL A 102 1.42 3.35 19.69
N VAL A 103 0.45 3.95 20.39
CA VAL A 103 0.63 5.22 21.12
C VAL A 103 1.74 5.09 22.16
N ALA A 104 1.74 4.03 22.98
CA ALA A 104 2.79 3.81 23.97
C ALA A 104 4.18 3.65 23.33
N HIS A 105 4.28 2.98 22.17
CA HIS A 105 5.52 2.85 21.41
C HIS A 105 6.00 4.21 20.87
N LEU A 106 5.10 5.04 20.31
CA LEU A 106 5.43 6.39 19.84
C LEU A 106 5.93 7.27 21.00
N GLN A 107 5.25 7.25 22.14
CA GLN A 107 5.64 7.99 23.35
C GLN A 107 7.03 7.55 23.85
N LYS A 108 7.28 6.24 23.95
CA LYS A 108 8.57 5.68 24.37
C LYS A 108 9.71 6.15 23.47
N ASN A 109 9.47 6.23 22.15
CA ASN A 109 10.45 6.67 21.16
C ASN A 109 10.43 8.18 20.90
N LYS A 110 9.63 8.96 21.64
CA LYS A 110 9.51 10.42 21.53
C LYS A 110 9.12 10.87 20.11
N VAL A 111 8.22 10.12 19.48
CA VAL A 111 7.64 10.46 18.18
C VAL A 111 6.36 11.26 18.44
N ASP A 112 6.29 12.44 17.82
CA ASP A 112 5.09 13.26 17.87
C ASP A 112 3.94 12.62 17.08
N TYR A 113 2.74 12.65 17.65
CA TYR A 113 1.51 12.21 17.00
C TYR A 113 0.36 13.18 17.30
N TRP A 114 -0.68 13.11 16.47
CA TRP A 114 -1.87 13.95 16.60
C TRP A 114 -3.14 13.11 16.50
N THR A 115 -4.15 13.50 17.27
CA THR A 115 -5.51 13.01 17.08
C THR A 115 -6.16 13.70 15.87
N ASP A 116 -7.31 13.19 15.42
CA ASP A 116 -8.07 13.79 14.32
C ASP A 116 -8.61 15.19 14.68
N GLU A 117 -8.80 15.47 15.97
CA GLU A 117 -9.16 16.78 16.52
C GLU A 117 -7.97 17.76 16.55
N GLY A 118 -6.76 17.29 16.24
CA GLY A 118 -5.54 18.09 16.20
C GLY A 118 -4.82 18.21 17.54
N GLU A 119 -5.16 17.36 18.53
CA GLU A 119 -4.46 17.35 19.82
C GLU A 119 -3.12 16.62 19.70
N LYS A 120 -2.05 17.26 20.18
CA LYS A 120 -0.69 16.73 20.07
C LYS A 120 -0.34 15.86 21.27
N ASN A 121 0.09 14.63 21.01
CA ASN A 121 0.58 13.67 22.02
C ASN A 121 -0.43 13.38 23.14
N THR A 122 -1.72 13.31 22.78
CA THR A 122 -2.84 12.98 23.68
C THR A 122 -3.45 11.63 23.32
#